data_AF-A0A846ZPY8-F1
#
_entry.id   AF-A0A846ZPY8-F1
#
_cell.length_a   1.000
_cell.length_b   1.000
_cell.length_c   1.000
_cell.angle_alpha   90.00
_cell.angle_beta   90.00
_cell.angle_gamma   90.00
#
_symmetry.space_group_name_H-M   'P 1'
#
loop_
_entity.id
_entity.type
_entity.pdbx_description
1 polymer ?
#
loop_
_entity_poly.entity_id
_entity_poly.type
_entity_poly.pdbx_seq_one_letter_code
_entity_poly.pdbx_strand_id
1 'polypeptide(L)'
;MKREIKEETNLDVKEIMYLNWIFKYIDKTLECTEYAYISFVGSAEITLDETENIDYLWCDLDEFIKRIRWFGDLEVLKKVLEFGIKRKIFFNIEQIEK
;
A
#
# COMPACT_ATOMS: atom_id res chain seq x y z
N MET A 1 6.95 -2.07 9.31
CA MET A 1 5.76 -1.24 8.98
C MET A 1 5.63 0.08 9.75
N LYS A 2 5.16 0.15 11.01
CA LYS A 2 5.00 1.46 11.70
C LYS A 2 6.30 2.26 11.80
N ARG A 3 7.41 1.55 12.00
CA ARG A 3 8.76 2.13 12.05
C ARG A 3 9.19 2.67 10.67
N GLU A 4 9.05 1.87 9.62
CA GLU A 4 9.37 2.27 8.23
C GLU A 4 8.59 3.51 7.78
N ILE A 5 7.27 3.56 8.01
CA ILE A 5 6.48 4.73 7.61
C ILE A 5 6.98 6.00 8.32
N LYS A 6 7.36 5.88 9.60
CA LYS A 6 7.91 7.01 10.35
C LYS A 6 9.31 7.39 9.86
N GLU A 7 10.15 6.42 9.51
CA GLU A 7 11.50 6.63 8.99
C GLU A 7 11.46 7.30 7.60
N GLU A 8 10.60 6.83 6.69
CA GLU A 8 10.54 7.30 5.31
C GLU A 8 9.73 8.58 5.09
N THR A 9 8.69 8.83 5.90
CA THR A 9 7.74 9.93 5.66
C THR A 9 7.59 10.89 6.83
N ASN A 10 8.15 10.54 8.01
CA ASN A 10 7.94 11.22 9.29
C ASN A 10 6.47 11.30 9.76
N LEU A 11 5.55 10.59 9.10
CA LEU A 11 4.13 10.62 9.45
C LEU A 11 3.81 9.74 10.66
N ASP A 12 2.92 10.24 11.51
CA ASP A 12 2.38 9.47 12.63
C ASP A 12 1.24 8.59 12.15
N VAL A 13 1.48 7.27 12.20
CA VAL A 13 0.50 6.24 11.82
C VAL A 13 -0.52 6.07 12.93
N LYS A 14 -1.77 6.46 12.65
CA LYS A 14 -2.91 6.31 13.57
C LYS A 14 -3.45 4.89 13.57
N GLU A 15 -3.57 4.32 12.38
CA GLU A 15 -4.21 3.02 12.17
C GLU A 15 -3.54 2.31 11.00
N ILE A 16 -3.40 0.98 11.09
CA ILE A 16 -2.96 0.12 9.99
C ILE A 16 -4.01 -0.97 9.85
N MET A 17 -4.47 -1.19 8.63
CA MET A 17 -5.43 -2.23 8.31
C MET A 17 -4.80 -3.20 7.31
N TYR A 18 -4.77 -4.48 7.68
CA TYR A 18 -4.40 -5.57 6.79
C TYR A 18 -5.50 -5.81 5.75
N LEU A 19 -5.11 -5.97 4.49
CA LEU A 19 -6.05 -6.10 3.38
C LEU A 19 -6.44 -7.55 3.05
N ASN A 20 -5.92 -8.54 3.79
CA ASN A 20 -6.04 -9.96 3.46
C ASN A 20 -5.56 -10.27 2.03
N TRP A 21 -4.52 -9.55 1.58
CA TRP A 21 -3.98 -9.70 0.23
C TRP A 21 -2.47 -9.91 0.31
N ILE A 22 -2.02 -11.02 -0.28
CA ILE A 22 -0.65 -11.52 -0.19
C ILE A 22 -0.12 -11.70 -1.60
N PHE A 23 1.08 -11.19 -1.87
CA PHE A 23 1.79 -11.38 -3.13
C PHE A 23 2.94 -12.34 -2.88
N LYS A 24 3.02 -13.42 -3.67
CA LYS A 24 4.12 -14.37 -3.64
C LYS A 24 4.78 -14.38 -5.00
N TYR A 25 6.09 -14.18 -5.06
CA TYR A 25 6.81 -14.19 -6.33
C TYR A 25 8.24 -14.67 -6.11
N ILE A 26 8.92 -15.04 -7.20
CA ILE A 26 10.33 -15.41 -7.18
C ILE A 26 11.14 -14.24 -7.74
N ASP A 27 12.01 -13.67 -6.91
CA ASP A 27 13.05 -12.75 -7.40
C ASP A 27 14.38 -13.48 -7.47
N LYS A 28 14.88 -13.66 -8.71
CA LYS A 28 16.07 -14.44 -9.10
C LYS A 28 16.01 -15.92 -8.67
N THR A 29 16.08 -16.19 -7.38
CA THR A 29 16.01 -17.52 -6.75
C THR A 29 15.37 -17.49 -5.36
N LEU A 30 14.96 -16.33 -4.87
CA LEU A 30 14.38 -16.15 -3.54
C LEU A 30 12.86 -16.15 -3.66
N GLU A 31 12.20 -16.97 -2.86
CA GLU A 31 10.75 -16.88 -2.68
C GLU A 31 10.44 -15.68 -1.78
N CYS A 32 9.79 -14.67 -2.35
CA CYS A 32 9.34 -13.48 -1.65
C CYS A 32 7.85 -13.63 -1.30
N THR A 33 7.46 -13.17 -0.11
CA THR A 33 6.06 -13.07 0.31
C THR A 33 5.83 -11.67 0.87
N GLU A 34 4.98 -10.90 0.21
CA GLU A 34 4.60 -9.55 0.60
C GLU A 34 3.16 -9.52 1.08
N TYR A 35 2.90 -8.75 2.13
CA TYR A 35 1.58 -8.59 2.73
C TYR A 35 1.11 -7.15 2.54
N ALA A 36 -0.08 -6.95 1.99
CA ALA A 36 -0.60 -5.62 1.71
C ALA A 36 -1.39 -5.04 2.88
N TYR A 37 -1.15 -3.77 3.19
CA TYR A 37 -1.87 -3.02 4.21
C TYR A 37 -2.17 -1.60 3.72
N ILE A 38 -3.16 -0.97 4.34
CA ILE A 38 -3.41 0.47 4.24
C ILE A 38 -3.12 1.11 5.59
N SER A 39 -2.38 2.21 5.57
CA SER A 39 -2.08 3.01 6.76
C SER A 39 -2.84 4.33 6.72
N PHE A 40 -3.47 4.67 7.84
CA PHE A 40 -4.11 5.97 8.04
C PHE A 40 -3.19 6.83 8.88
N VAL A 41 -2.80 7.96 8.32
CA VAL A 41 -1.84 8.90 8.88
C VAL A 41 -2.53 10.21 9.26
N GLY A 42 -1.94 10.95 10.20
CA GLY A 42 -2.34 12.34 10.44
C GLY A 42 -2.01 13.23 9.25
N SER A 43 -2.71 14.37 9.14
CA SER A 43 -2.26 15.45 8.28
C SER A 43 -0.98 16.04 8.87
N ALA A 44 0.15 15.79 8.23
CA ALA A 44 1.44 16.36 8.57
C ALA A 44 2.23 16.59 7.28
N GLU A 45 3.27 17.42 7.37
CA GLU A 45 4.20 17.64 6.26
C GLU A 45 5.01 16.35 6.04
N ILE A 46 5.05 15.86 4.80
CA ILE A 46 5.86 14.69 4.45
C ILE A 46 7.31 15.15 4.33
N THR A 47 8.18 14.54 5.12
CA THR A 47 9.63 14.67 4.96
C THR A 47 10.14 13.33 4.44
N LEU A 48 10.61 13.30 3.20
CA LEU A 48 11.22 12.11 2.63
C LEU A 48 12.65 11.97 3.12
N ASP A 49 13.02 10.77 3.57
CA ASP A 49 14.40 10.35 3.58
C ASP A 49 14.84 10.16 2.11
N GLU A 50 15.53 11.15 1.56
CA GLU A 50 15.92 11.28 0.15
C GLU A 50 16.75 10.08 -0.39
N THR A 51 17.07 9.07 0.42
CA THR A 51 17.85 7.89 0.02
C THR A 51 17.04 6.80 -0.69
N GLU A 52 15.77 6.58 -0.33
CA GLU A 52 14.92 5.52 -0.91
C GLU A 52 13.74 6.08 -1.73
N ASN A 53 13.30 7.30 -1.42
CA ASN A 53 12.17 7.96 -2.07
C ASN A 53 12.62 9.27 -2.73
N ILE A 54 12.35 9.42 -4.02
CA ILE A 54 12.76 10.60 -4.81
C ILE A 54 11.74 11.73 -4.72
N ASP A 55 10.45 11.40 -4.60
CA ASP A 55 9.34 12.37 -4.56
C ASP A 55 8.06 11.72 -4.00
N TYR A 56 7.06 12.54 -3.65
CA TYR A 56 5.74 12.09 -3.26
C TYR A 56 4.63 12.93 -3.90
N LEU A 57 3.45 12.35 -4.07
CA LEU A 57 2.29 13.04 -4.58
C LEU A 57 1.04 12.61 -3.79
N TRP A 58 0.36 13.59 -3.19
CA TRP A 58 -1.01 13.40 -2.75
C TRP A 58 -1.93 13.39 -3.98
N CYS A 59 -2.63 12.28 -4.19
CA CYS A 59 -3.58 12.13 -5.29
C CYS A 59 -4.87 11.47 -4.79
N ASP A 60 -5.94 11.64 -5.57
CA ASP A 60 -7.16 10.87 -5.34
C ASP A 60 -7.02 9.43 -5.89
N LEU A 61 -8.02 8.59 -5.58
CA LEU A 61 -7.97 7.19 -5.95
C LEU A 61 -7.97 6.97 -7.48
N ASP A 62 -8.73 7.76 -8.23
CA ASP A 62 -8.82 7.59 -9.69
C ASP A 62 -7.50 8.00 -10.37
N GLU A 63 -6.84 9.04 -9.87
CA GLU A 63 -5.52 9.44 -10.30
C GLU A 63 -4.46 8.39 -9.94
N PHE A 64 -4.49 7.86 -8.70
CA PHE A 64 -3.60 6.79 -8.27
C PHE A 64 -3.67 5.58 -9.20
N ILE A 65 -4.88 5.08 -9.48
CA ILE A 65 -5.11 3.91 -10.33
C ILE A 65 -4.58 4.12 -11.76
N LYS A 66 -4.63 5.36 -12.29
CA LYS A 66 -4.10 5.67 -13.62
C LYS A 66 -2.57 5.71 -13.66
N ARG A 67 -1.92 6.10 -12.56
CA ARG A 67 -0.46 6.31 -12.50
C ARG A 67 0.30 5.08 -12.04
N ILE A 68 -0.30 4.25 -11.19
CA ILE A 68 0.37 3.08 -10.64
C ILE A 68 0.69 2.07 -11.74
N ARG A 69 1.94 1.58 -11.73
CA ARG A 69 2.32 0.42 -12.51
C ARG A 69 1.93 -0.84 -11.75
N TRP A 70 0.72 -1.32 -12.00
CA TRP A 70 0.19 -2.53 -11.41
C TRP A 70 0.21 -3.67 -12.41
N PHE A 71 0.69 -4.85 -12.00
CA PHE A 71 0.77 -6.03 -12.87
C PHE A 71 -0.44 -6.97 -12.74
N GLY A 72 -1.25 -6.81 -11.69
CA GLY A 72 -2.49 -7.56 -11.50
C GLY A 72 -3.71 -6.88 -12.11
N ASP A 73 -4.90 -7.31 -11.69
CA ASP A 73 -6.16 -6.71 -12.12
C ASP A 73 -6.38 -5.33 -11.48
N LEU A 74 -6.40 -4.28 -12.30
CA LEU A 74 -6.62 -2.89 -11.88
C LEU A 74 -8.03 -2.64 -11.33
N GLU A 75 -9.05 -3.34 -11.81
CA GLU A 75 -10.40 -3.20 -11.27
C GLU A 75 -10.50 -3.80 -9.86
N VAL A 76 -9.81 -4.93 -9.64
CA VAL A 76 -9.70 -5.52 -8.30
C VAL A 76 -8.95 -4.58 -7.37
N LEU A 77 -7.80 -4.05 -7.79
CA LEU A 77 -7.05 -3.05 -7.02
C LEU A 77 -7.94 -1.86 -6.63
N LYS A 78 -8.68 -1.30 -7.60
CA LYS A 78 -9.59 -0.19 -7.36
C LYS A 78 -10.61 -0.53 -6.27
N LYS A 79 -11.29 -1.69 -6.36
CA LYS A 79 -12.27 -2.12 -5.36
C LYS A 79 -11.65 -2.34 -3.98
N VAL A 80 -10.47 -2.94 -3.90
CA VAL A 80 -9.74 -3.15 -2.64
C VAL A 80 -9.46 -1.80 -1.97
N LEU A 81 -8.97 -0.82 -2.73
CA LEU A 81 -8.68 0.52 -2.21
C LEU A 81 -9.95 1.31 -1.85
N GLU A 82 -11.02 1.22 -2.64
CA GLU A 82 -12.32 1.84 -2.34
C GLU A 82 -12.91 1.36 -1.00
N PHE A 83 -12.79 0.07 -0.72
CA PHE A 83 -13.16 -0.51 0.57
C PHE A 83 -12.19 -0.08 1.66
N GLY A 84 -10.89 -0.14 1.34
CA GLY A 84 -9.79 0.19 2.22
C GLY A 84 -9.89 1.59 2.81
N ILE A 85 -10.08 2.61 1.98
CA ILE A 85 -10.25 4.01 2.40
C ILE A 85 -11.45 4.19 3.35
N LYS A 86 -12.50 3.36 3.18
CA LYS A 86 -13.68 3.35 4.04
C LYS A 86 -13.52 2.50 5.30
N ARG A 87 -12.29 2.04 5.61
CA ARG A 87 -11.97 1.13 6.72
C ARG A 87 -12.73 -0.20 6.64
N LYS A 88 -12.86 -0.73 5.43
CA LYS A 88 -13.48 -2.04 5.18
C LYS A 88 -12.49 -2.94 4.45
N ILE A 89 -12.61 -4.23 4.71
CA ILE A 89 -11.82 -5.25 4.02
C ILE A 89 -12.66 -5.77 2.84
N PHE A 90 -12.04 -5.87 1.66
CA PHE A 90 -12.67 -6.43 0.47
C PHE A 90 -12.61 -7.96 0.46
N PHE A 91 -11.47 -8.53 0.82
CA PHE A 91 -11.26 -9.98 0.87
C PHE A 91 -11.56 -10.54 2.27
N ASN A 92 -12.64 -11.31 2.41
CA ASN A 92 -13.00 -11.92 3.70
C ASN A 92 -12.09 -13.10 4.10
N ILE A 93 -11.32 -13.62 3.15
CA ILE A 93 -10.30 -14.64 3.33
C ILE A 93 -9.02 -14.16 2.66
N GLU A 94 -7.86 -14.67 3.06
CA GLU A 94 -6.60 -14.29 2.44
C GLU A 94 -6.58 -14.67 0.96
N GLN A 95 -6.31 -13.67 0.12
CA GLN A 95 -6.12 -13.83 -1.30
C GLN A 95 -4.62 -13.84 -1.60
N ILE A 96 -4.16 -14.89 -2.29
CA ILE A 96 -2.75 -15.07 -2.64
C ILE A 96 -2.58 -14.93 -4.15
N GLU A 97 -1.87 -13.87 -4.55
CA GLU A 97 -1.39 -13.69 -5.92
C GLU A 97 -0.02 -14.34 -6.10
N LYS A 98 0.23 -14.92 -7.28
CA LYS A 98 1.47 -15.64 -7.62
C LYS A 98 2.08 -15.11 -8.90
#